data_AF-A0AAD1UBN3-F1
#
_entry.id   AF-A0AAD1UBN3-F1
#
_cell.length_a   1.000
_cell.length_b   1.000
_cell.length_c   1.000
_cell.angle_alpha   90.00
_cell.angle_beta   90.00
_cell.angle_gamma   90.00
#
_symmetry.space_group_name_H-M   'P 1'
#
loop_
_entity.id
_entity.type
_entity.pdbx_description
1 polymer ?
#
loop_
_entity_poly.entity_id
_entity_poly.type
_entity_poly.pdbx_seq_one_letter_code
_entity_poly.pdbx_strand_id
1 'polypeptide(L)'
;MENRDKYSDISKQQAHPSEDSKSPELQRHNSAGDDQIVLIKAMTWERESHGLYDYESRRISRFEKKLTNEGEIVRTRDSVIFNENIINSAKTDEEETCLFRLSKREGVYTIVPQNKNIPNDRLWVVIRSLKDGYVIKKHDIIKLGRMKFRVKEFRTETEYFEDLDNDESPHPGFEEDHYVDRCQESDTNCRFCWTNEETEDNPLIGSCKCAGSIRFIHFQCVKMWLQTKVTKKEGTSHCTLNWKNFECELCKTPYPYTFLLDDKRWFLVDLNRPEDSDTPYIILESLSSEKNSSRTIHVVAINSDQSSFSLGRGHDSELRINDISVSRKHASLEYKDGYFLLTDLKSKFGTLMLISEPVKISEHNNKTFQIGRTVVTIKSKSEAPWKKRNLERIEGKLGAKGAELNRMEELLRDNSLSKTYSLKQNPKPSGALLQQYPEDIEERVQKISASEVSHQGNNVIEIDGKRYIILKELEDKPSEE
;
A
#
# COMPACT_ATOMS: atom_id res chain seq x y z
N MET A 1 7.15 -78.02 1.60
CA MET A 1 6.27 -77.57 2.70
C MET A 1 5.92 -76.11 2.42
N GLU A 2 5.03 -75.78 1.47
CA GLU A 2 3.62 -76.23 1.27
C GLU A 2 2.70 -75.70 2.39
N ASN A 3 1.54 -75.09 2.13
CA ASN A 3 0.69 -74.99 0.92
C ASN A 3 0.45 -73.50 0.52
N ARG A 4 -0.10 -73.10 -0.65
CA ARG A 4 -1.27 -73.53 -1.46
C ARG A 4 -2.61 -73.35 -0.71
N ASP A 5 -3.73 -72.96 -1.34
CA ASP A 5 -3.96 -72.38 -2.68
C ASP A 5 -5.30 -71.59 -2.68
N LYS A 6 -5.62 -70.93 -3.80
CA LYS A 6 -6.81 -70.11 -4.15
C LYS A 6 -8.16 -70.36 -3.43
N TYR A 7 -8.98 -69.30 -3.42
CA TYR A 7 -10.32 -69.38 -4.05
C TYR A 7 -10.55 -68.19 -4.99
N SER A 8 -11.21 -68.45 -6.11
CA SER A 8 -11.58 -67.47 -7.15
C SER A 8 -12.66 -68.07 -8.04
N ASP A 9 -13.70 -67.32 -8.40
CA ASP A 9 -14.51 -67.69 -9.58
C ASP A 9 -15.27 -66.52 -10.22
N ILE A 10 -15.66 -66.69 -11.49
CA ILE A 10 -16.13 -65.63 -12.41
C ILE A 10 -17.26 -66.15 -13.32
N SER A 11 -18.35 -65.40 -13.48
CA SER A 11 -19.32 -65.50 -14.62
C SER A 11 -20.22 -64.26 -14.70
N LYS A 12 -20.22 -63.48 -15.80
CA LYS A 12 -21.11 -63.56 -17.00
C LYS A 12 -22.59 -63.21 -16.73
N GLN A 13 -23.38 -62.54 -17.58
CA GLN A 13 -23.26 -61.68 -18.79
C GLN A 13 -24.60 -61.86 -19.55
N GLN A 14 -25.38 -60.78 -19.77
CA GLN A 14 -26.39 -60.54 -20.83
C GLN A 14 -27.25 -59.32 -20.40
N ALA A 15 -27.66 -58.31 -21.16
CA ALA A 15 -27.68 -57.94 -22.59
C ALA A 15 -29.11 -57.79 -23.19
N HIS A 16 -29.56 -56.52 -23.18
CA HIS A 16 -30.39 -55.82 -24.19
C HIS A 16 -31.91 -56.10 -24.29
N PRO A 17 -32.72 -55.22 -24.94
CA PRO A 17 -32.45 -53.91 -25.60
C PRO A 17 -32.59 -52.70 -24.61
N SER A 18 -33.05 -51.46 -24.86
CA SER A 18 -33.59 -50.72 -26.05
C SER A 18 -33.39 -49.19 -25.98
N GLU A 19 -33.71 -48.54 -27.11
CA GLU A 19 -33.90 -47.12 -27.47
C GLU A 19 -34.56 -46.16 -26.44
N ASP A 20 -33.97 -44.96 -26.30
CA ASP A 20 -34.58 -43.70 -26.81
C ASP A 20 -33.45 -42.69 -27.14
N SER A 21 -33.64 -41.78 -28.10
CA SER A 21 -32.55 -41.04 -28.76
C SER A 21 -32.66 -39.51 -28.69
N LYS A 22 -31.72 -38.86 -27.99
CA LYS A 22 -31.41 -37.42 -28.17
C LYS A 22 -29.91 -37.14 -28.10
N SER A 23 -29.41 -36.45 -29.10
CA SER A 23 -28.01 -36.02 -29.21
C SER A 23 -27.65 -34.99 -28.13
N PRO A 24 -26.48 -35.08 -27.47
CA PRO A 24 -25.98 -33.96 -26.69
C PRO A 24 -25.52 -32.84 -27.63
N GLU A 25 -26.09 -31.65 -27.50
CA GLU A 25 -25.57 -30.47 -28.17
C GLU A 25 -24.13 -30.20 -27.70
N LEU A 26 -23.21 -29.92 -28.62
CA LEU A 26 -21.91 -29.39 -28.25
C LEU A 26 -22.11 -27.96 -27.71
N GLN A 27 -22.25 -27.84 -26.39
CA GLN A 27 -22.08 -26.57 -25.69
C GLN A 27 -20.63 -26.11 -25.90
N ARG A 28 -20.43 -25.31 -26.95
CA ARG A 28 -19.21 -24.54 -27.14
C ARG A 28 -19.11 -23.56 -25.99
N HIS A 29 -18.30 -23.90 -24.99
CA HIS A 29 -17.83 -22.93 -24.00
C HIS A 29 -17.05 -21.84 -24.73
N ASN A 30 -17.76 -20.79 -25.14
CA ASN A 30 -17.17 -19.54 -25.58
C ASN A 30 -16.61 -18.82 -24.34
N SER A 31 -15.53 -19.37 -23.77
CA SER A 31 -14.70 -18.71 -22.77
C SER A 31 -13.88 -17.61 -23.45
N ALA A 32 -14.58 -16.61 -23.99
CA ALA A 32 -14.02 -15.34 -24.42
C ALA A 32 -13.62 -14.58 -23.15
N GLY A 33 -12.47 -14.95 -22.56
CA GLY A 33 -11.88 -14.24 -21.44
C GLY A 33 -11.69 -12.79 -21.85
N ASP A 34 -12.34 -11.87 -21.14
CA ASP A 34 -12.24 -10.45 -21.45
C ASP A 34 -10.83 -9.99 -21.10
N ASP A 35 -10.04 -9.67 -22.12
CA ASP A 35 -8.59 -9.64 -22.01
C ASP A 35 -8.18 -8.45 -21.14
N GLN A 36 -7.70 -8.74 -19.93
CA GLN A 36 -7.42 -7.68 -18.96
C GLN A 36 -6.27 -6.79 -19.44
N ILE A 37 -6.37 -5.49 -19.19
CA ILE A 37 -5.38 -4.47 -19.51
C ILE A 37 -5.03 -3.68 -18.27
N VAL A 38 -3.73 -3.50 -18.00
CA VAL A 38 -3.25 -2.70 -16.88
C VAL A 38 -2.75 -1.34 -17.37
N LEU A 39 -3.23 -0.27 -16.73
CA LEU A 39 -2.70 1.08 -16.86
C LEU A 39 -1.82 1.37 -15.63
N ILE A 40 -0.52 1.55 -15.83
CA ILE A 40 0.42 1.92 -14.77
C ILE A 40 0.79 3.39 -14.93
N LYS A 41 0.71 4.15 -13.83
CA LYS A 41 1.20 5.52 -13.71
C LYS A 41 2.15 5.61 -12.51
N ALA A 42 3.44 5.72 -12.77
CA ALA A 42 4.47 5.91 -11.76
C ALA A 42 4.91 7.38 -11.67
N MET A 43 5.25 7.81 -10.46
CA MET A 43 5.78 9.14 -10.15
C MET A 43 6.97 8.96 -9.21
N THR A 44 8.15 9.46 -9.58
CA THR A 44 9.36 9.39 -8.74
C THR A 44 9.74 10.79 -8.28
N TRP A 45 9.97 10.94 -6.98
CA TRP A 45 10.45 12.20 -6.41
C TRP A 45 11.97 12.32 -6.59
N GLU A 46 12.42 13.42 -7.21
CA GLU A 46 13.82 13.62 -7.64
C GLU A 46 14.84 13.63 -6.49
N ARG A 47 14.44 14.02 -5.27
CA ARG A 47 15.36 14.09 -4.12
C ARG A 47 15.57 12.73 -3.48
N GLU A 48 16.78 12.45 -3.00
CA GLU A 48 16.98 11.39 -2.02
C GLU A 48 16.18 11.72 -0.75
N SER A 49 15.60 10.70 -0.13
CA SER A 49 14.51 10.87 0.83
C SER A 49 14.46 9.82 1.94
N HIS A 50 15.49 8.98 2.06
CA HIS A 50 15.50 7.79 2.94
C HIS A 50 14.26 6.88 2.76
N GLY A 51 13.73 6.80 1.55
CA GLY A 51 12.56 5.97 1.23
C GLY A 51 11.20 6.61 1.56
N LEU A 52 11.11 7.94 1.48
CA LEU A 52 9.86 8.70 1.53
C LEU A 52 9.46 9.23 0.14
N TYR A 53 8.18 9.54 -0.01
CA TYR A 53 7.65 10.29 -1.14
C TYR A 53 6.94 11.53 -0.63
N ASP A 54 7.31 12.71 -1.13
CA ASP A 54 6.65 13.96 -0.78
C ASP A 54 5.44 14.18 -1.70
N TYR A 55 4.24 13.87 -1.18
CA TYR A 55 2.98 13.97 -1.92
C TYR A 55 2.59 15.42 -2.30
N GLU A 56 3.25 16.41 -1.71
CA GLU A 56 3.05 17.84 -2.01
C GLU A 56 4.01 18.34 -3.13
N SER A 57 5.02 17.54 -3.49
CA SER A 57 6.08 18.00 -4.39
C SER A 57 5.66 18.03 -5.86
N ARG A 58 6.02 19.13 -6.54
CA ARG A 58 5.79 19.31 -7.99
C ARG A 58 6.97 18.86 -8.85
N ARG A 59 8.13 18.61 -8.25
CA ARG A 59 9.37 18.15 -8.90
C ARG A 59 9.42 16.62 -8.92
N ILE A 60 8.73 16.04 -9.90
CA ILE A 60 8.55 14.60 -10.02
C ILE A 60 8.69 14.13 -11.48
N SER A 61 9.53 13.11 -11.65
CA SER A 61 9.57 12.30 -12.86
C SER A 61 8.27 11.51 -13.00
N ARG A 62 7.80 11.30 -14.24
CA ARG A 62 6.52 10.64 -14.54
C ARG A 62 6.68 9.58 -15.63
N PHE A 63 6.13 8.40 -15.38
CA PHE A 63 5.99 7.32 -16.35
C PHE A 63 4.54 6.87 -16.41
N GLU A 64 3.98 6.70 -17.61
CA GLU A 64 2.63 6.17 -17.80
C GLU A 64 2.60 5.26 -19.04
N LYS A 65 2.25 3.98 -18.85
CA LYS A 65 2.22 2.98 -19.93
C LYS A 65 0.99 2.07 -19.79
N LYS A 66 0.37 1.76 -20.94
CA LYS A 66 -0.65 0.71 -21.10
C LYS A 66 0.07 -0.62 -21.30
N LEU A 67 -0.24 -1.62 -20.49
CA LEU A 67 0.40 -2.92 -20.47
C LEU A 67 -0.59 -4.03 -20.81
N THR A 68 -0.18 -4.90 -21.74
CA THR A 68 -0.88 -6.12 -22.17
C THR A 68 0.02 -7.36 -22.05
N ASN A 69 1.26 -7.19 -21.58
CA ASN A 69 2.32 -8.19 -21.49
C ASN A 69 2.75 -8.35 -20.02
N GLU A 70 3.41 -9.46 -19.68
CA GLU A 70 4.16 -9.59 -18.41
C GLU A 70 5.48 -8.80 -18.49
N GLY A 71 6.11 -8.54 -17.35
CA GLY A 71 7.42 -7.87 -17.29
C GLY A 71 7.73 -7.26 -15.93
N GLU A 72 8.83 -6.52 -15.85
CA GLU A 72 9.27 -5.85 -14.61
C GLU A 72 9.20 -4.33 -14.71
N ILE A 73 8.73 -3.69 -13.64
CA ILE A 73 8.77 -2.23 -13.50
C ILE A 73 10.05 -1.88 -12.73
N VAL A 74 10.99 -1.23 -13.43
CA VAL A 74 12.33 -0.91 -12.91
C VAL A 74 12.47 0.61 -12.81
N ARG A 75 13.07 1.09 -11.72
CA ARG A 75 13.54 2.46 -11.56
C ARG A 75 15.04 2.51 -11.82
N THR A 76 15.47 3.45 -12.64
CA THR A 76 16.88 3.75 -12.91
C THR A 76 17.09 5.23 -12.62
N ARG A 77 17.84 5.53 -11.54
CA ARG A 77 17.89 6.86 -10.90
C ARG A 77 16.48 7.40 -10.54
N ASP A 78 15.98 8.38 -11.29
CA ASP A 78 14.64 8.98 -11.13
C ASP A 78 13.65 8.55 -12.23
N SER A 79 14.12 7.88 -13.28
CA SER A 79 13.26 7.37 -14.36
C SER A 79 12.66 6.02 -14.00
N VAL A 80 11.49 5.70 -14.54
CA VAL A 80 10.84 4.39 -14.43
C VAL A 80 10.60 3.84 -15.83
N ILE A 81 10.92 2.56 -16.02
CA ILE A 81 10.78 1.83 -17.28
C ILE A 81 10.01 0.52 -17.05
N PHE A 82 9.57 -0.11 -18.15
CA PHE A 82 8.94 -1.43 -18.12
C PHE A 82 9.70 -2.37 -19.06
N ASN A 83 10.28 -3.42 -18.49
CA ASN A 83 11.14 -4.38 -19.17
C ASN A 83 10.35 -5.66 -19.43
N GLU A 84 10.07 -5.93 -20.71
CA GLU A 84 9.26 -7.08 -21.17
C GLU A 84 10.07 -8.36 -21.30
N ASN A 85 11.41 -8.25 -21.43
CA ASN A 85 12.32 -9.39 -21.54
C ASN A 85 12.77 -9.88 -20.15
N ILE A 86 12.16 -10.94 -19.63
CA ILE A 86 12.52 -11.58 -18.34
C ILE A 86 13.76 -12.49 -18.47
N ILE A 87 14.72 -12.13 -19.34
CA ILE A 87 15.94 -12.91 -19.60
C ILE A 87 17.01 -12.49 -18.59
N ASN A 88 17.05 -13.18 -17.43
CA ASN A 88 18.14 -13.20 -16.44
C ASN A 88 19.10 -12.00 -16.47
N SER A 89 18.62 -10.82 -16.07
CA SER A 89 19.45 -9.65 -15.79
C SER A 89 20.28 -9.88 -14.53
N ALA A 90 21.40 -10.58 -14.69
CA ALA A 90 22.38 -10.84 -13.64
C ALA A 90 23.06 -9.51 -13.23
N LYS A 91 22.46 -8.82 -12.25
CA LYS A 91 22.89 -7.52 -11.70
C LYS A 91 23.19 -6.47 -12.78
N THR A 92 22.14 -5.78 -13.23
CA THR A 92 22.31 -4.41 -13.76
C THR A 92 22.82 -3.46 -12.66
N ASP A 93 23.23 -2.25 -13.06
CA ASP A 93 24.00 -1.30 -12.25
C ASP A 93 23.44 -1.01 -10.84
N GLU A 94 24.31 -0.52 -9.95
CA GLU A 94 23.98 -0.12 -8.56
C GLU A 94 22.87 0.95 -8.46
N GLU A 95 22.53 1.60 -9.57
CA GLU A 95 21.48 2.62 -9.69
C GLU A 95 20.09 2.05 -10.07
N GLU A 96 19.97 0.75 -10.37
CA GLU A 96 18.71 0.11 -10.73
C GLU A 96 17.97 -0.46 -9.51
N THR A 97 16.65 -0.27 -9.48
CA THR A 97 15.77 -0.90 -8.49
C THR A 97 14.56 -1.50 -9.19
N CYS A 98 14.46 -2.83 -9.24
CA CYS A 98 13.21 -3.49 -9.65
C CYS A 98 12.16 -3.25 -8.56
N LEU A 99 11.07 -2.55 -8.90
CA LEU A 99 10.03 -2.16 -7.94
C LEU A 99 9.05 -3.30 -7.68
N PHE A 100 8.64 -3.99 -8.75
CA PHE A 100 7.83 -5.21 -8.73
C PHE A 100 7.81 -5.87 -10.12
N ARG A 101 7.46 -7.15 -10.17
CA ARG A 101 7.13 -7.87 -11.42
C ARG A 101 5.61 -7.88 -11.62
N LEU A 102 5.17 -7.65 -12.86
CA LEU A 102 3.79 -7.80 -13.29
C LEU A 102 3.66 -9.14 -14.01
N SER A 103 2.87 -10.06 -13.44
CA SER A 103 2.57 -11.38 -14.02
C SER A 103 1.09 -11.49 -14.37
N LYS A 104 0.72 -12.30 -15.37
CA LYS A 104 -0.65 -12.56 -15.84
C LYS A 104 -0.91 -14.06 -15.79
N ARG A 105 -1.81 -14.51 -14.90
CA ARG A 105 -2.24 -15.92 -14.80
C ARG A 105 -3.74 -15.99 -14.98
N GLU A 106 -4.22 -16.92 -15.80
CA GLU A 106 -5.67 -17.14 -16.03
C GLU A 106 -6.40 -15.85 -16.48
N GLY A 107 -5.71 -15.01 -17.26
CA GLY A 107 -6.20 -13.69 -17.70
C GLY A 107 -6.03 -12.56 -16.67
N VAL A 108 -5.86 -12.86 -15.38
CA VAL A 108 -5.78 -11.89 -14.29
C VAL A 108 -4.34 -11.47 -14.01
N TYR A 109 -4.10 -10.16 -13.94
CA TYR A 109 -2.79 -9.64 -13.53
C TYR A 109 -2.58 -9.69 -12.01
N THR A 110 -1.33 -9.97 -11.64
CA THR A 110 -0.84 -10.04 -10.26
C THR A 110 0.49 -9.30 -10.15
N ILE A 111 0.62 -8.45 -9.14
CA ILE A 111 1.84 -7.75 -8.78
C ILE A 111 2.64 -8.65 -7.84
N VAL A 112 3.87 -9.00 -8.19
CA VAL A 112 4.77 -9.81 -7.35
C VAL A 112 5.81 -8.89 -6.69
N PRO A 113 5.81 -8.75 -5.35
CA PRO A 113 6.77 -7.91 -4.63
C PRO A 113 8.21 -8.41 -4.73
N GLN A 114 9.17 -7.48 -4.77
CA GLN A 114 10.60 -7.80 -4.67
C GLN A 114 11.06 -7.77 -3.20
N ASN A 115 10.73 -8.81 -2.43
CA ASN A 115 11.02 -8.88 -0.99
C ASN A 115 12.53 -8.90 -0.65
N LYS A 116 13.40 -9.10 -1.64
CA LYS A 116 14.87 -9.02 -1.50
C LYS A 116 15.40 -7.59 -1.51
N ASN A 117 14.59 -6.59 -1.87
CA ASN A 117 14.98 -5.18 -1.82
C ASN A 117 15.19 -4.73 -0.36
N ILE A 118 16.00 -3.69 -0.16
CA ILE A 118 16.13 -3.04 1.15
C ILE A 118 14.72 -2.62 1.66
N PRO A 119 14.44 -2.65 2.98
CA PRO A 119 13.05 -2.54 3.47
C PRO A 119 12.27 -1.32 2.98
N ASN A 120 12.96 -0.20 2.73
CA ASN A 120 12.31 1.01 2.19
C ASN A 120 11.87 0.90 0.72
N ASP A 121 12.52 0.04 -0.07
CA ASP A 121 12.22 -0.22 -1.50
C ASP A 121 11.54 -1.59 -1.72
N ARG A 122 10.90 -2.14 -0.69
CA ARG A 122 9.86 -3.17 -0.85
C ARG A 122 8.53 -2.54 -1.26
N LEU A 123 7.52 -3.37 -1.57
CA LEU A 123 6.20 -2.90 -1.97
C LEU A 123 5.38 -2.47 -0.76
N TRP A 124 5.06 -1.18 -0.63
CA TRP A 124 4.16 -0.68 0.41
C TRP A 124 2.83 -0.23 -0.21
N VAL A 125 1.67 -0.61 0.33
CA VAL A 125 0.37 -0.05 -0.08
C VAL A 125 0.14 1.31 0.59
N VAL A 126 -0.39 2.26 -0.16
CA VAL A 126 -0.60 3.65 0.26
C VAL A 126 -2.01 3.81 0.85
N ILE A 127 -2.13 3.87 2.18
CA ILE A 127 -3.43 3.75 2.87
C ILE A 127 -4.39 4.89 2.49
N ARG A 128 -3.92 6.12 2.26
CA ARG A 128 -4.75 7.24 1.76
C ARG A 128 -5.40 7.05 0.39
N SER A 129 -5.02 6.01 -0.36
CA SER A 129 -5.63 5.67 -1.65
C SER A 129 -6.80 4.69 -1.50
N LEU A 130 -6.95 4.10 -0.32
CA LEU A 130 -8.09 3.30 0.09
C LEU A 130 -9.17 4.25 0.62
N LYS A 131 -10.45 4.00 0.29
CA LYS A 131 -11.55 4.86 0.75
C LYS A 131 -11.89 4.61 2.22
N ASP A 132 -11.84 3.35 2.60
CA ASP A 132 -12.47 2.80 3.80
C ASP A 132 -11.41 2.44 4.86
N GLY A 133 -10.21 3.05 4.78
CA GLY A 133 -9.05 2.71 5.62
C GLY A 133 -8.35 1.42 5.20
N TYR A 134 -7.61 0.82 6.15
CA TYR A 134 -6.99 -0.50 6.03
C TYR A 134 -7.27 -1.31 7.30
N VAL A 135 -7.85 -2.50 7.18
CA VAL A 135 -8.06 -3.43 8.30
C VAL A 135 -6.75 -4.14 8.63
N ILE A 136 -6.25 -3.93 9.85
CA ILE A 136 -5.00 -4.49 10.36
C ILE A 136 -5.09 -6.03 10.47
N LYS A 137 -3.94 -6.68 10.28
CA LYS A 137 -3.75 -8.13 10.37
C LYS A 137 -2.53 -8.51 11.22
N LYS A 138 -2.43 -9.80 11.53
CA LYS A 138 -1.30 -10.43 12.21
C LYS A 138 0.01 -10.15 11.46
N HIS A 139 1.06 -9.79 12.19
CA HIS A 139 2.41 -9.44 11.68
C HIS A 139 2.53 -8.21 10.76
N ASP A 140 1.46 -7.45 10.48
CA ASP A 140 1.49 -6.28 9.59
C ASP A 140 2.60 -5.27 9.96
N ILE A 141 3.33 -4.76 8.96
CA ILE A 141 4.33 -3.69 9.16
C ILE A 141 3.79 -2.34 8.67
N ILE A 142 3.37 -1.51 9.62
CA ILE A 142 2.93 -0.13 9.41
C ILE A 142 4.16 0.77 9.23
N LYS A 143 4.08 1.77 8.36
CA LYS A 143 5.09 2.83 8.23
C LYS A 143 4.46 4.23 8.22
N LEU A 144 4.93 5.08 9.13
CA LEU A 144 4.53 6.47 9.33
C LEU A 144 5.76 7.36 9.11
N GLY A 145 5.90 7.91 7.90
CA GLY A 145 7.14 8.59 7.52
C GLY A 145 8.34 7.62 7.56
N ARG A 146 9.41 7.96 8.29
CA ARG A 146 10.58 7.10 8.50
C ARG A 146 10.34 5.98 9.52
N MET A 147 9.37 6.14 10.41
CA MET A 147 9.10 5.24 11.53
C MET A 147 8.29 4.03 11.07
N LYS A 148 8.60 2.86 11.62
CA LYS A 148 7.96 1.57 11.28
C LYS A 148 7.48 0.91 12.56
N PHE A 149 6.33 0.26 12.49
CA PHE A 149 5.72 -0.44 13.61
C PHE A 149 5.27 -1.83 13.15
N ARG A 150 5.67 -2.88 13.86
CA ARG A 150 5.14 -4.23 13.68
C ARG A 150 3.91 -4.39 14.56
N VAL A 151 2.82 -4.91 13.98
CA VAL A 151 1.70 -5.45 14.75
C VAL A 151 2.15 -6.78 15.36
N LYS A 152 2.45 -6.75 16.66
CA LYS A 152 2.93 -7.91 17.43
C LYS A 152 1.79 -8.87 17.75
N GLU A 153 0.69 -8.31 18.22
CA GLU A 153 -0.42 -8.99 18.88
C GLU A 153 -1.63 -8.07 18.83
N PHE A 154 -2.83 -8.63 18.78
CA PHE A 154 -4.08 -7.91 19.07
C PHE A 154 -5.16 -8.88 19.57
N ARG A 155 -6.22 -8.30 20.14
CA ARG A 155 -7.46 -8.97 20.51
C ARG A 155 -8.66 -8.17 20.00
N THR A 156 -9.57 -8.86 19.33
CA THR A 156 -10.91 -8.37 18.96
C THR A 156 -11.98 -9.28 19.58
N GLU A 157 -13.26 -8.98 19.35
CA GLU A 157 -14.38 -9.86 19.73
C GLU A 157 -14.36 -11.23 19.02
N THR A 158 -13.64 -11.38 17.91
CA THR A 158 -13.70 -12.57 17.03
C THR A 158 -12.34 -13.20 16.73
N GLU A 159 -11.24 -12.47 16.93
CA GLU A 159 -9.87 -12.91 16.72
C GLU A 159 -9.06 -12.59 17.98
N TYR A 160 -8.51 -13.63 18.63
CA TYR A 160 -7.53 -13.50 19.70
C TYR A 160 -6.21 -14.15 19.28
N PHE A 161 -5.11 -13.44 19.43
CA PHE A 161 -3.78 -14.01 19.20
C PHE A 161 -3.30 -14.75 20.45
N GLU A 162 -3.42 -16.08 20.42
CA GLU A 162 -2.67 -16.94 21.34
C GLU A 162 -1.24 -17.12 20.80
N ASP A 163 -0.24 -16.78 21.60
CA ASP A 163 1.20 -16.86 21.27
C ASP A 163 1.72 -18.31 20.95
N LEU A 164 0.82 -19.30 20.93
CA LEU A 164 1.07 -20.70 20.57
C LEU A 164 1.00 -20.96 19.06
N ASP A 165 0.43 -20.04 18.27
CA ASP A 165 0.47 -20.11 16.80
C ASP A 165 1.92 -19.99 16.30
N ASN A 166 2.48 -21.09 15.79
CA ASN A 166 3.76 -21.09 15.07
C ASN A 166 3.61 -20.55 13.62
N ASP A 167 2.89 -19.44 13.45
CA ASP A 167 2.83 -18.69 12.20
C ASP A 167 4.15 -17.92 11.99
N GLU A 168 4.84 -18.22 10.90
CA GLU A 168 5.98 -17.40 10.47
C GLU A 168 5.48 -16.06 9.91
N SER A 169 6.17 -14.97 10.28
CA SER A 169 5.95 -13.63 9.72
C SER A 169 6.08 -13.66 8.19
N PRO A 170 5.05 -13.25 7.41
CA PRO A 170 5.10 -13.23 5.93
C PRO A 170 6.03 -12.14 5.37
N HIS A 171 6.87 -11.54 6.21
CA HIS A 171 7.76 -10.45 5.88
C HIS A 171 9.22 -10.85 6.18
N PRO A 172 9.94 -11.51 5.24
CA PRO A 172 11.34 -11.89 5.43
C PRO A 172 12.24 -10.73 5.86
N GLY A 173 13.20 -10.96 6.75
CA GLY A 173 13.96 -9.93 7.46
C GLY A 173 13.19 -9.26 8.61
N PHE A 174 11.95 -9.69 8.88
CA PHE A 174 11.14 -9.36 10.06
C PHE A 174 10.60 -10.64 10.70
N GLU A 175 11.46 -11.66 10.84
CA GLU A 175 11.20 -12.85 11.67
C GLU A 175 11.10 -12.50 13.18
N GLU A 176 10.60 -13.45 13.97
CA GLU A 176 10.44 -13.37 15.43
C GLU A 176 11.31 -14.42 16.16
N ASP A 177 11.55 -15.57 15.53
CA ASP A 177 12.03 -16.78 16.21
C ASP A 177 13.53 -16.76 16.47
N HIS A 178 13.85 -16.42 17.72
CA HIS A 178 15.19 -16.46 18.27
C HIS A 178 15.36 -17.73 19.10
N TYR A 179 16.09 -18.70 18.59
CA TYR A 179 16.49 -19.89 19.35
C TYR A 179 17.59 -19.52 20.37
N VAL A 180 17.51 -20.06 21.58
CA VAL A 180 18.46 -19.81 22.67
C VAL A 180 18.89 -21.14 23.30
N ASP A 181 20.19 -21.31 23.50
CA ASP A 181 20.75 -22.54 24.07
C ASP A 181 20.46 -22.65 25.58
N ARG A 182 19.99 -23.83 26.04
CA ARG A 182 20.05 -24.22 27.45
C ARG A 182 21.48 -24.58 27.86
N CYS A 183 21.90 -24.21 29.05
CA CYS A 183 23.17 -24.71 29.61
C CYS A 183 23.16 -26.24 29.77
N GLN A 184 24.28 -26.89 29.47
CA GLN A 184 24.46 -28.36 29.59
C GLN A 184 25.53 -28.71 30.64
N GLU A 185 26.07 -27.72 31.33
CA GLU A 185 27.20 -27.84 32.26
C GLU A 185 26.71 -27.56 33.70
N SER A 186 26.53 -28.62 34.50
CA SER A 186 25.97 -28.58 35.87
C SER A 186 26.63 -27.56 36.80
N ASP A 187 27.90 -27.26 36.55
CA ASP A 187 28.75 -26.45 37.42
C ASP A 187 28.79 -24.97 36.96
N THR A 188 28.01 -24.62 35.92
CA THR A 188 27.89 -23.23 35.44
C THR A 188 26.93 -22.44 36.32
N ASN A 189 27.48 -21.48 37.06
CA ASN A 189 26.67 -20.50 37.79
C ASN A 189 26.14 -19.39 36.87
N CYS A 190 24.88 -19.00 37.07
CA CYS A 190 24.27 -17.81 36.47
C CYS A 190 25.11 -16.56 36.75
N ARG A 191 25.44 -15.81 35.69
CA ARG A 191 26.25 -14.58 35.77
C ARG A 191 25.75 -13.53 36.78
N PHE A 192 24.43 -13.45 36.99
CA PHE A 192 23.79 -12.37 37.76
C PHE A 192 23.50 -12.72 39.24
N CYS A 193 23.22 -13.98 39.57
CA CYS A 193 22.95 -14.41 40.96
C CYS A 193 23.98 -15.39 41.53
N TRP A 194 24.91 -15.87 40.72
CA TRP A 194 26.00 -16.81 41.08
C TRP A 194 25.53 -18.16 41.65
N THR A 195 24.29 -18.56 41.39
CA THR A 195 23.75 -19.90 41.64
C THR A 195 23.60 -20.69 40.33
N ASN A 196 23.59 -22.02 40.43
CA ASN A 196 23.29 -22.97 39.34
C ASN A 196 21.94 -23.71 39.57
N GLU A 197 21.06 -23.14 40.41
CA GLU A 197 19.73 -23.69 40.70
C GLU A 197 18.73 -23.38 39.56
N GLU A 198 18.58 -24.32 38.62
CA GLU A 198 17.57 -24.26 37.55
C GLU A 198 16.21 -24.84 37.97
N THR A 199 15.14 -24.33 37.35
CA THR A 199 13.80 -24.95 37.34
C THR A 199 13.19 -24.91 35.94
N GLU A 200 12.09 -25.66 35.70
CA GLU A 200 11.40 -25.69 34.40
C GLU A 200 10.87 -24.33 33.92
N ASP A 201 10.66 -23.38 34.86
CA ASP A 201 10.22 -22.00 34.60
C ASP A 201 11.31 -20.94 34.87
N ASN A 202 12.49 -21.35 35.35
CA ASN A 202 13.67 -20.50 35.48
C ASN A 202 14.96 -21.22 35.01
N PRO A 203 15.06 -21.56 33.71
CA PRO A 203 16.23 -22.22 33.14
C PRO A 203 17.42 -21.28 32.97
N LEU A 204 18.61 -21.86 32.86
CA LEU A 204 19.88 -21.18 32.65
C LEU A 204 20.17 -21.05 31.14
N ILE A 205 20.00 -19.84 30.60
CA ILE A 205 19.92 -19.62 29.15
C ILE A 205 21.09 -18.82 28.57
N GLY A 206 21.57 -19.24 27.40
CA GLY A 206 22.65 -18.63 26.62
C GLY A 206 22.18 -17.48 25.73
N SER A 207 21.43 -16.52 26.28
CA SER A 207 20.70 -15.47 25.51
C SER A 207 21.57 -14.43 24.78
N CYS A 208 22.89 -14.63 24.67
CA CYS A 208 23.81 -13.71 24.00
C CYS A 208 25.12 -14.37 23.53
N LYS A 209 25.83 -13.71 22.60
CA LYS A 209 27.06 -14.22 21.96
C LYS A 209 28.33 -14.12 22.82
N CYS A 210 28.23 -14.26 24.14
CA CYS A 210 29.40 -14.28 25.03
C CYS A 210 30.14 -15.63 24.99
N ALA A 211 31.41 -15.63 25.41
CA ALA A 211 32.27 -16.82 25.45
C ALA A 211 32.42 -17.37 26.87
N GLY A 212 32.34 -18.70 27.02
CA GLY A 212 32.37 -19.37 28.32
C GLY A 212 31.13 -19.13 29.19
N SER A 213 31.23 -19.48 30.48
CA SER A 213 30.14 -19.43 31.46
C SER A 213 29.42 -18.08 31.55
N ILE A 214 30.10 -16.97 31.25
CA ILE A 214 29.54 -15.61 31.29
C ILE A 214 28.42 -15.35 30.26
N ARG A 215 28.13 -16.29 29.33
CA ARG A 215 26.93 -16.20 28.48
C ARG A 215 25.64 -16.61 29.19
N PHE A 216 25.75 -17.40 30.25
CA PHE A 216 24.63 -18.11 30.86
C PHE A 216 24.04 -17.29 32.01
N ILE A 217 22.74 -17.03 31.91
CA ILE A 217 21.99 -16.22 32.87
C ILE A 217 20.61 -16.87 33.03
N HIS A 218 20.12 -17.01 34.26
CA HIS A 218 18.75 -17.49 34.50
C HIS A 218 17.73 -16.59 33.82
N PHE A 219 16.69 -17.20 33.21
CA PHE A 219 15.60 -16.49 32.54
C PHE A 219 15.04 -15.31 33.37
N GLN A 220 14.68 -15.57 34.63
CA GLN A 220 14.13 -14.54 35.50
C GLN A 220 15.16 -13.46 35.87
N CYS A 221 16.45 -13.78 35.93
CA CYS A 221 17.51 -12.79 36.15
C CYS A 221 17.69 -11.85 34.95
N VAL A 222 17.60 -12.36 33.71
CA VAL A 222 17.60 -11.51 32.50
C VAL A 222 16.36 -10.61 32.50
N LYS A 223 15.19 -11.19 32.77
CA LYS A 223 13.90 -10.50 32.82
C LYS A 223 13.86 -9.37 33.86
N MET A 224 14.26 -9.65 35.10
CA MET A 224 14.41 -8.63 36.15
C MET A 224 15.41 -7.54 35.78
N TRP A 225 16.56 -7.89 35.18
CA TRP A 225 17.53 -6.90 34.71
C TRP A 225 16.92 -5.96 33.66
N LEU A 226 16.18 -6.49 32.68
CA LEU A 226 15.49 -5.70 31.66
C LEU A 226 14.37 -4.83 32.24
N GLN A 227 13.66 -5.31 33.27
CA GLN A 227 12.70 -4.49 34.03
C GLN A 227 13.39 -3.27 34.69
N THR A 228 14.65 -3.38 35.18
CA THR A 228 15.39 -2.21 35.71
C THR A 228 15.75 -1.15 34.65
N LYS A 229 15.59 -1.44 33.35
CA LYS A 229 15.97 -0.56 32.24
C LYS A 229 14.77 0.01 31.47
N VAL A 230 13.54 -0.38 31.80
CA VAL A 230 12.34 0.13 31.12
C VAL A 230 11.98 1.52 31.61
N THR A 231 11.68 2.42 30.68
CA THR A 231 10.92 3.64 30.97
C THR A 231 9.47 3.39 30.56
N LYS A 232 8.54 3.41 31.52
CA LYS A 232 7.10 3.36 31.24
C LYS A 232 6.56 4.78 30.97
N LYS A 233 5.54 4.87 30.11
CA LYS A 233 4.69 6.05 29.93
C LYS A 233 3.25 5.58 29.77
N GLU A 234 2.39 6.00 30.67
CA GLU A 234 0.99 5.60 30.72
C GLU A 234 0.12 6.80 30.34
N GLY A 235 -0.84 6.56 29.45
CA GLY A 235 -1.96 7.45 29.16
C GLY A 235 -3.28 6.78 29.55
N THR A 236 -4.41 7.40 29.20
CA THR A 236 -5.76 6.89 29.52
C THR A 236 -6.06 5.52 28.94
N SER A 237 -5.53 5.24 27.75
CA SER A 237 -5.87 4.08 26.90
C SER A 237 -4.64 3.33 26.38
N HIS A 238 -3.43 3.72 26.80
CA HIS A 238 -2.20 3.16 26.25
C HIS A 238 -1.05 3.14 27.25
N CYS A 239 -0.18 2.15 27.13
CA CYS A 239 1.10 2.08 27.83
C CYS A 239 2.24 1.95 26.80
N THR A 240 3.22 2.86 26.87
CA THR A 240 4.47 2.76 26.11
C THR A 240 5.61 2.31 27.02
N LEU A 241 6.19 1.16 26.71
CA LEU A 241 7.39 0.63 27.36
C LEU A 241 8.60 0.91 26.47
N ASN A 242 9.64 1.55 27.02
CA ASN A 242 10.80 1.98 26.24
C ASN A 242 12.12 1.59 26.90
N TRP A 243 12.92 0.78 26.21
CA TRP A 243 14.29 0.44 26.58
C TRP A 243 15.28 1.18 25.68
N LYS A 244 16.18 1.96 26.26
CA LYS A 244 17.28 2.61 25.51
C LYS A 244 18.29 1.58 24.97
N ASN A 245 18.56 0.56 25.78
CA ASN A 245 19.51 -0.52 25.50
C ASN A 245 18.82 -1.85 25.86
N PHE A 246 18.38 -2.61 24.86
CA PHE A 246 17.79 -3.95 24.99
C PHE A 246 18.81 -4.99 24.46
N GLU A 247 19.96 -5.06 25.14
CA GLU A 247 21.16 -5.78 24.68
C GLU A 247 21.91 -6.42 25.85
N CYS A 248 22.72 -7.44 25.53
CA CYS A 248 23.78 -7.87 26.41
C CYS A 248 24.81 -6.73 26.58
N GLU A 249 25.01 -6.30 27.82
CA GLU A 249 25.88 -5.17 28.15
C GLU A 249 27.35 -5.37 27.72
N LEU A 250 27.81 -6.63 27.67
CA LEU A 250 29.15 -7.02 27.23
C LEU A 250 29.27 -7.09 25.70
N CYS A 251 28.61 -8.07 25.08
CA CYS A 251 28.81 -8.39 23.65
C CYS A 251 27.91 -7.60 22.68
N LYS A 252 27.06 -6.69 23.18
CA LYS A 252 26.17 -5.82 22.38
C LYS A 252 25.20 -6.55 21.44
N THR A 253 25.02 -7.85 21.64
CA THR A 253 23.96 -8.62 20.98
C THR A 253 22.61 -8.14 21.52
N PRO A 254 21.68 -7.66 20.68
CA PRO A 254 20.33 -7.32 21.12
C PRO A 254 19.65 -8.55 21.70
N TYR A 255 18.93 -8.39 22.80
CA TYR A 255 18.11 -9.47 23.33
C TYR A 255 16.84 -9.66 22.47
N PRO A 256 16.32 -10.90 22.40
CA PRO A 256 15.02 -11.18 21.80
C PRO A 256 13.88 -10.70 22.73
N TYR A 257 12.73 -10.33 22.17
CA TYR A 257 11.52 -10.10 23.00
C TYR A 257 10.91 -11.46 23.40
N THR A 258 10.64 -12.27 22.37
CA THR A 258 10.21 -13.67 22.41
C THR A 258 11.36 -14.57 21.96
N PHE A 259 11.55 -15.71 22.61
CA PHE A 259 12.56 -16.70 22.21
C PHE A 259 12.04 -18.14 22.33
N LEU A 260 12.67 -19.06 21.60
CA LEU A 260 12.40 -20.50 21.67
C LEU A 260 13.54 -21.19 22.45
N LEU A 261 13.16 -22.08 23.37
CA LEU A 261 14.05 -22.90 24.18
C LEU A 261 13.35 -24.24 24.40
N ASP A 262 13.96 -25.33 23.94
CA ASP A 262 13.37 -26.67 23.94
C ASP A 262 11.96 -26.68 23.30
N ASP A 263 11.80 -25.95 22.19
CA ASP A 263 10.57 -25.66 21.44
C ASP A 263 9.42 -24.98 22.22
N LYS A 264 9.58 -24.72 23.54
CA LYS A 264 8.71 -23.84 24.35
C LYS A 264 9.01 -22.37 24.00
N ARG A 265 7.97 -21.54 23.84
CA ARG A 265 8.10 -20.08 23.62
C ARG A 265 8.15 -19.31 24.95
N TRP A 266 9.05 -18.34 25.06
CA TRP A 266 9.37 -17.60 26.28
C TRP A 266 9.40 -16.08 26.04
N PHE A 267 9.11 -15.29 27.08
CA PHE A 267 8.95 -13.84 27.02
C PHE A 267 9.86 -13.12 28.03
N LEU A 268 10.84 -12.36 27.55
CA LEU A 268 11.75 -11.57 28.41
C LEU A 268 11.12 -10.27 28.95
N VAL A 269 9.89 -9.94 28.54
CA VAL A 269 9.19 -8.71 28.89
C VAL A 269 7.73 -9.04 29.20
N ASP A 270 7.25 -8.57 30.35
CA ASP A 270 5.84 -8.59 30.71
C ASP A 270 5.12 -7.41 30.04
N LEU A 271 4.05 -7.68 29.32
CA LEU A 271 3.16 -6.66 28.76
C LEU A 271 1.86 -6.61 29.57
N ASN A 272 1.54 -5.42 30.09
CA ASN A 272 0.28 -5.14 30.77
C ASN A 272 -0.87 -5.13 29.73
N ARG A 273 -1.36 -6.31 29.37
CA ARG A 273 -2.60 -6.51 28.59
C ARG A 273 -3.81 -6.14 29.45
N PRO A 274 -4.94 -5.65 28.88
CA PRO A 274 -6.17 -5.42 29.65
C PRO A 274 -6.70 -6.72 30.27
N GLU A 275 -7.00 -6.69 31.57
CA GLU A 275 -7.46 -7.85 32.35
C GLU A 275 -8.85 -8.34 31.95
N ASP A 276 -9.75 -7.41 31.64
CA ASP A 276 -11.04 -7.68 31.01
C ASP A 276 -10.82 -8.38 29.66
N SER A 277 -11.57 -9.46 29.40
CA SER A 277 -11.50 -10.21 28.13
C SER A 277 -12.05 -9.42 26.95
N ASP A 278 -13.02 -8.55 27.18
CA ASP A 278 -13.87 -8.03 26.12
C ASP A 278 -13.31 -6.72 25.54
N THR A 279 -12.47 -6.00 26.30
CA THR A 279 -11.71 -4.82 25.84
C THR A 279 -10.77 -5.17 24.67
N PRO A 280 -10.96 -4.60 23.48
CA PRO A 280 -10.04 -4.77 22.35
C PRO A 280 -8.71 -4.06 22.62
N TYR A 281 -7.60 -4.68 22.21
CA TYR A 281 -6.28 -4.04 22.23
C TYR A 281 -5.38 -4.48 21.08
N ILE A 282 -4.36 -3.68 20.80
CA ILE A 282 -3.29 -3.96 19.85
C ILE A 282 -1.93 -3.59 20.45
N ILE A 283 -0.91 -4.38 20.12
CA ILE A 283 0.47 -4.18 20.55
C ILE A 283 1.33 -3.88 19.33
N LEU A 284 2.01 -2.73 19.37
CA LEU A 284 2.87 -2.23 18.30
C LEU A 284 4.33 -2.18 18.77
N GLU A 285 5.22 -2.95 18.14
CA GLU A 285 6.67 -2.83 18.33
C GLU A 285 7.24 -1.78 17.37
N SER A 286 7.91 -0.75 17.89
CA SER A 286 8.70 0.18 17.09
C SER A 286 9.91 -0.52 16.48
N LEU A 287 9.94 -0.60 15.15
CA LEU A 287 11.05 -1.19 14.40
C LEU A 287 12.11 -0.12 14.10
N SER A 288 13.23 -0.20 14.81
CA SER A 288 14.36 0.71 14.62
C SER A 288 14.93 0.64 13.20
N SER A 289 15.30 1.79 12.63
CA SER A 289 15.88 1.87 11.28
C SER A 289 17.42 1.74 11.28
N GLU A 290 18.04 1.57 12.45
CA GLU A 290 19.49 1.65 12.65
C GLU A 290 19.99 0.58 13.64
N LYS A 291 21.31 0.40 13.70
CA LYS A 291 22.00 -0.60 14.54
C LYS A 291 21.98 -0.30 16.05
N ASN A 292 20.97 0.41 16.55
CA ASN A 292 20.76 0.59 17.98
C ASN A 292 19.95 -0.59 18.54
N SER A 293 20.23 -0.95 19.79
CA SER A 293 19.50 -1.97 20.54
C SER A 293 18.28 -1.40 21.28
N SER A 294 17.79 -0.21 20.91
CA SER A 294 16.59 0.34 21.55
C SER A 294 15.36 -0.42 21.10
N ARG A 295 14.46 -0.72 22.03
CA ARG A 295 13.13 -1.27 21.73
C ARG A 295 12.06 -0.41 22.40
N THR A 296 10.98 -0.19 21.70
CA THR A 296 9.80 0.50 22.22
C THR A 296 8.56 -0.30 21.84
N ILE A 297 7.74 -0.63 22.83
CA ILE A 297 6.48 -1.37 22.66
C ILE A 297 5.35 -0.47 23.12
N HIS A 298 4.30 -0.38 22.31
CA HIS A 298 3.09 0.37 22.62
C HIS A 298 1.92 -0.61 22.74
N VAL A 299 1.36 -0.75 23.94
CA VAL A 299 0.08 -1.42 24.17
C VAL A 299 -1.00 -0.34 24.06
N VAL A 300 -2.00 -0.55 23.21
CA VAL A 300 -3.11 0.37 22.97
C VAL A 300 -4.42 -0.40 23.14
N ALA A 301 -5.22 -0.02 24.13
CA ALA A 301 -6.60 -0.48 24.28
C ALA A 301 -7.55 0.54 23.63
N ILE A 302 -8.66 0.08 23.07
CA ILE A 302 -9.70 0.95 22.48
C ILE A 302 -11.05 0.58 23.12
N ASN A 303 -11.53 1.46 24.00
CA ASN A 303 -12.69 1.23 24.86
C ASN A 303 -13.90 2.05 24.38
N SER A 304 -15.09 1.81 24.95
CA SER A 304 -16.33 2.55 24.66
C SER A 304 -16.17 4.07 24.61
N ASP A 305 -15.36 4.60 25.52
CA ASP A 305 -15.20 6.02 25.78
C ASP A 305 -14.17 6.68 24.82
N GLN A 306 -13.42 5.87 24.08
CA GLN A 306 -12.42 6.30 23.11
C GLN A 306 -12.52 5.43 21.83
N SER A 307 -13.36 5.85 20.88
CA SER A 307 -13.55 5.13 19.60
C SER A 307 -12.39 5.27 18.60
N SER A 308 -11.47 6.21 18.83
CA SER A 308 -10.32 6.46 17.95
C SER A 308 -9.06 6.83 18.74
N PHE A 309 -7.92 6.42 18.22
CA PHE A 309 -6.60 6.57 18.82
C PHE A 309 -5.65 7.16 17.80
N SER A 310 -5.11 8.37 18.05
CA SER A 310 -4.36 9.11 17.03
C SER A 310 -2.85 8.97 17.17
N LEU A 311 -2.19 8.75 16.02
CA LEU A 311 -0.75 8.57 15.90
C LEU A 311 -0.15 9.80 15.20
N GLY A 312 0.92 10.37 15.74
CA GLY A 312 1.58 11.53 15.14
C GLY A 312 2.68 12.17 15.98
N ARG A 313 3.35 13.21 15.47
CA ARG A 313 4.30 14.04 16.26
C ARG A 313 3.64 15.20 17.01
N GLY A 314 2.33 15.10 17.20
CA GLY A 314 1.53 16.00 18.01
C GLY A 314 1.96 16.00 19.47
N HIS A 315 1.66 17.07 20.17
CA HIS A 315 1.45 16.99 21.64
C HIS A 315 0.01 16.55 21.99
N ASP A 316 -0.80 16.46 20.95
CA ASP A 316 -2.26 16.31 20.85
C ASP A 316 -2.62 15.01 20.11
N SER A 317 -1.67 14.06 20.10
CA SER A 317 -1.82 12.67 19.65
C SER A 317 -1.48 11.77 20.82
N GLU A 318 -2.29 10.74 21.05
CA GLU A 318 -2.08 9.77 22.12
C GLU A 318 -0.74 9.06 21.94
N LEU A 319 -0.51 8.43 20.78
CA LEU A 319 0.82 7.91 20.44
C LEU A 319 1.66 9.02 19.79
N ARG A 320 2.37 9.75 20.65
CA ARG A 320 3.36 10.75 20.24
C ARG A 320 4.65 10.10 19.73
N ILE A 321 4.87 10.22 18.42
CA ILE A 321 6.05 9.72 17.70
C ILE A 321 7.03 10.88 17.47
N ASN A 322 8.25 10.80 18.00
CA ASN A 322 9.23 11.90 17.97
C ASN A 322 10.13 11.88 16.70
N ASP A 323 9.55 11.87 15.50
CA ASP A 323 10.30 12.00 14.23
C ASP A 323 9.72 13.10 13.33
N ILE A 324 10.59 13.88 12.68
CA ILE A 324 10.22 15.06 11.88
C ILE A 324 9.42 14.76 10.60
N SER A 325 9.53 13.53 10.06
CA SER A 325 8.77 13.09 8.88
C SER A 325 7.35 12.59 9.21
N VAL A 326 6.99 12.55 10.49
CA VAL A 326 5.64 12.25 10.93
C VAL A 326 4.82 13.56 10.92
N SER A 327 3.57 13.53 10.46
CA SER A 327 2.66 14.69 10.58
C SER A 327 2.21 14.89 12.03
N ARG A 328 1.73 16.10 12.38
CA ARG A 328 1.29 16.41 13.75
C ARG A 328 0.19 15.45 14.22
N LYS A 329 -0.89 15.33 13.45
CA LYS A 329 -1.72 14.11 13.39
C LYS A 329 -1.40 13.42 12.08
N HIS A 330 -1.08 12.12 12.09
CA HIS A 330 -0.60 11.38 10.92
C HIS A 330 -1.59 10.28 10.52
N ALA A 331 -2.05 9.49 11.49
CA ALA A 331 -3.03 8.43 11.29
C ALA A 331 -4.02 8.37 12.45
N SER A 332 -5.18 7.78 12.19
CA SER A 332 -6.15 7.33 13.20
C SER A 332 -6.17 5.81 13.19
N LEU A 333 -6.17 5.21 14.37
CA LEU A 333 -6.45 3.80 14.61
C LEU A 333 -7.80 3.72 15.33
N GLU A 334 -8.75 2.97 14.78
CA GLU A 334 -10.13 2.93 15.27
C GLU A 334 -10.54 1.46 15.40
N TYR A 335 -11.25 1.09 16.48
CA TYR A 335 -11.84 -0.23 16.59
C TYR A 335 -13.32 -0.15 16.22
N LYS A 336 -13.73 -0.86 15.17
CA LYS A 336 -15.08 -0.77 14.61
C LYS A 336 -15.47 -2.06 13.89
N ASP A 337 -16.75 -2.44 14.03
CA ASP A 337 -17.37 -3.59 13.36
C ASP A 337 -16.59 -4.93 13.58
N GLY A 338 -15.90 -5.07 14.71
CA GLY A 338 -15.06 -6.23 15.06
C GLY A 338 -13.57 -6.12 14.70
N TYR A 339 -13.11 -5.01 14.11
CA TYR A 339 -11.77 -4.90 13.51
C TYR A 339 -11.02 -3.62 13.89
N PHE A 340 -9.68 -3.71 13.92
CA PHE A 340 -8.80 -2.54 13.97
C PHE A 340 -8.60 -1.93 12.58
N LEU A 341 -9.02 -0.68 12.41
CA LEU A 341 -8.95 0.08 11.17
C LEU A 341 -7.92 1.21 11.26
N LEU A 342 -6.95 1.22 10.33
CA LEU A 342 -5.93 2.25 10.21
C LEU A 342 -6.23 3.21 9.05
N THR A 343 -6.30 4.51 9.33
CA THR A 343 -6.67 5.56 8.37
C THR A 343 -5.64 6.68 8.34
N ASP A 344 -5.21 7.10 7.14
CA ASP A 344 -4.27 8.22 6.96
C ASP A 344 -4.97 9.58 7.09
N LEU A 345 -4.53 10.40 8.04
CA LEU A 345 -5.09 11.74 8.30
C LEU A 345 -4.48 12.82 7.38
N LYS A 346 -4.37 12.51 6.07
CA LYS A 346 -3.74 13.36 5.05
C LYS A 346 -2.32 13.83 5.43
N SER A 347 -1.50 12.90 5.92
CA SER A 347 -0.11 13.20 6.34
C SER A 347 0.77 13.72 5.17
N LYS A 348 1.96 14.29 5.43
CA LYS A 348 2.83 14.74 4.34
C LYS A 348 3.40 13.58 3.50
N PHE A 349 3.91 12.53 4.17
CA PHE A 349 4.69 11.46 3.54
C PHE A 349 3.98 10.09 3.43
N GLY A 350 2.72 10.00 3.85
CA GLY A 350 1.91 8.78 3.76
C GLY A 350 1.96 7.90 5.01
N THR A 351 0.79 7.37 5.37
CA THR A 351 0.63 6.12 6.13
C THR A 351 0.67 4.97 5.13
N LEU A 352 1.54 3.99 5.38
CA LEU A 352 1.85 2.89 4.46
C LEU A 352 1.75 1.55 5.21
N MET A 353 1.41 0.48 4.50
CA MET A 353 1.49 -0.91 5.01
C MET A 353 2.37 -1.76 4.09
N LEU A 354 3.24 -2.59 4.66
CA LEU A 354 4.12 -3.48 3.88
C LEU A 354 3.32 -4.60 3.23
N ILE A 355 3.59 -4.86 1.95
CA ILE A 355 3.06 -6.02 1.22
C ILE A 355 4.22 -6.91 0.82
N SER A 356 4.09 -8.21 1.08
CA SER A 356 5.08 -9.23 0.69
C SER A 356 4.48 -10.33 -0.19
N GLU A 357 3.17 -10.58 -0.08
CA GLU A 357 2.46 -11.52 -0.93
C GLU A 357 2.00 -10.93 -2.28
N PRO A 358 1.79 -11.78 -3.31
CA PRO A 358 1.36 -11.33 -4.64
C PRO A 358 -0.05 -10.70 -4.65
N VAL A 359 -0.18 -9.48 -5.17
CA VAL A 359 -1.45 -8.73 -5.17
C VAL A 359 -2.16 -8.86 -6.52
N LYS A 360 -3.28 -9.57 -6.54
CA LYS A 360 -4.19 -9.61 -7.71
C LYS A 360 -4.76 -8.22 -8.01
N ILE A 361 -4.79 -7.83 -9.28
CA ILE A 361 -5.38 -6.58 -9.76
C ILE A 361 -6.80 -6.87 -10.25
N SER A 362 -7.81 -6.53 -9.43
CA SER A 362 -9.20 -6.58 -9.86
C SER A 362 -9.56 -5.38 -10.72
N GLU A 363 -10.63 -5.49 -11.51
CA GLU A 363 -11.27 -4.31 -12.10
C GLU A 363 -11.87 -3.43 -10.99
N HIS A 364 -12.14 -2.15 -11.31
CA HIS A 364 -12.66 -1.10 -10.43
C HIS A 364 -11.83 -0.70 -9.18
N ASN A 365 -10.96 -1.57 -8.66
CA ASN A 365 -10.12 -1.29 -7.49
C ASN A 365 -8.74 -0.71 -7.91
N ASN A 366 -8.65 0.61 -8.00
CA ASN A 366 -7.38 1.29 -8.25
C ASN A 366 -6.46 1.14 -7.02
N LYS A 367 -5.32 0.46 -7.16
CA LYS A 367 -4.35 0.34 -6.06
C LYS A 367 -3.20 1.32 -6.25
N THR A 368 -2.75 1.95 -5.17
CA THR A 368 -1.54 2.79 -5.17
C THR A 368 -0.52 2.22 -4.21
N PHE A 369 0.71 2.08 -4.69
CA PHE A 369 1.84 1.57 -3.94
C PHE A 369 2.96 2.61 -3.87
N GLN A 370 3.80 2.51 -2.86
CA GLN A 370 5.05 3.26 -2.74
C GLN A 370 6.21 2.28 -2.61
N ILE A 371 7.29 2.54 -3.36
CA ILE A 371 8.53 1.79 -3.37
C ILE A 371 9.65 2.82 -3.23
N GLY A 372 10.14 3.01 -2.00
CA GLY A 372 11.07 4.07 -1.62
C GLY A 372 10.58 5.47 -2.02
N ARG A 373 11.21 6.03 -3.06
CA ARG A 373 10.99 7.37 -3.62
C ARG A 373 9.98 7.42 -4.77
N THR A 374 9.32 6.30 -5.09
CA THR A 374 8.44 6.16 -6.24
C THR A 374 7.05 5.72 -5.81
N VAL A 375 6.02 6.44 -6.23
CA VAL A 375 4.61 6.07 -6.05
C VAL A 375 4.06 5.56 -7.39
N VAL A 376 3.38 4.41 -7.36
CA VAL A 376 2.84 3.74 -8.55
C VAL A 376 1.35 3.49 -8.35
N THR A 377 0.52 4.20 -9.12
CA THR A 377 -0.92 3.94 -9.22
C THR A 377 -1.20 2.98 -10.37
N ILE A 378 -1.97 1.94 -10.09
CA ILE A 378 -2.25 0.83 -11.01
C ILE A 378 -3.76 0.69 -11.15
N LYS A 379 -4.25 0.61 -12.39
CA LYS A 379 -5.67 0.50 -12.72
C LYS A 379 -5.90 -0.59 -13.75
N SER A 380 -6.82 -1.51 -13.49
CA SER A 380 -7.25 -2.53 -14.45
C SER A 380 -8.50 -2.09 -15.24
N LYS A 381 -8.61 -2.56 -16.50
CA LYS A 381 -9.77 -2.45 -17.37
C LYS A 381 -9.82 -3.66 -18.32
N SER A 382 -11.02 -4.12 -18.65
CA SER A 382 -11.29 -5.05 -19.74
C SER A 382 -10.97 -4.45 -21.12
N GLU A 383 -10.73 -5.30 -22.11
CA GLU A 383 -10.47 -4.88 -23.49
C GLU A 383 -11.76 -4.72 -24.32
N ALA A 384 -12.83 -5.46 -24.02
CA ALA A 384 -14.10 -5.39 -24.76
C ALA A 384 -14.65 -3.96 -25.00
N PRO A 385 -14.58 -3.00 -24.05
CA PRO A 385 -15.03 -1.62 -24.28
C PRO A 385 -14.27 -0.88 -25.40
N TRP A 386 -13.02 -1.25 -25.67
CA TRP A 386 -12.22 -0.65 -26.75
C TRP A 386 -12.45 -1.34 -28.09
N LYS A 387 -12.61 -2.67 -28.09
CA LYS A 387 -12.98 -3.43 -29.29
C LYS A 387 -14.34 -2.97 -29.83
N LYS A 388 -15.36 -2.82 -28.97
CA LYS A 388 -16.69 -2.29 -29.37
C LYS A 388 -16.60 -0.88 -29.95
N ARG A 389 -16.00 0.08 -29.24
CA ARG A 389 -15.88 1.48 -29.73
C ARG A 389 -15.11 1.62 -31.04
N ASN A 390 -14.17 0.72 -31.35
CA ASN A 390 -13.50 0.73 -32.64
C ASN A 390 -14.35 0.07 -33.74
N LEU A 391 -15.08 -1.02 -33.47
CA LEU A 391 -16.07 -1.56 -34.41
C LEU A 391 -17.15 -0.52 -34.74
N GLU A 392 -17.82 0.04 -33.72
CA GLU A 392 -18.86 1.07 -33.86
C GLU A 392 -18.38 2.28 -34.70
N ARG A 393 -17.09 2.66 -34.56
CA ARG A 393 -16.47 3.77 -35.31
C ARG A 393 -16.05 3.39 -36.74
N ILE A 394 -15.83 2.11 -37.03
CA ILE A 394 -15.52 1.59 -38.36
C ILE A 394 -16.83 1.32 -39.12
N GLU A 395 -17.79 0.64 -38.48
CA GLU A 395 -19.15 0.41 -38.95
C GLU A 395 -19.88 1.74 -39.20
N GLY A 396 -19.78 2.72 -38.29
CA GLY A 396 -20.32 4.05 -38.51
C GLY A 396 -19.71 4.79 -39.71
N LYS A 397 -18.44 4.54 -40.04
CA LYS A 397 -17.78 5.10 -41.25
C LYS A 397 -18.15 4.36 -42.53
N LEU A 398 -18.34 3.04 -42.47
CA LEU A 398 -18.77 2.21 -43.59
C LEU A 398 -20.26 2.46 -43.91
N GLY A 399 -21.11 2.50 -42.88
CA GLY A 399 -22.53 2.82 -42.98
C GLY A 399 -22.79 4.24 -43.46
N ALA A 400 -22.00 5.23 -43.03
CA ALA A 400 -22.07 6.59 -43.59
C ALA A 400 -21.81 6.58 -45.11
N LYS A 401 -20.74 5.92 -45.57
CA LYS A 401 -20.44 5.81 -47.02
C LYS A 401 -21.51 5.00 -47.78
N GLY A 402 -22.06 3.95 -47.19
CA GLY A 402 -23.14 3.16 -47.77
C GLY A 402 -24.44 3.97 -47.93
N ALA A 403 -24.80 4.76 -46.92
CA ALA A 403 -25.96 5.65 -46.98
C ALA A 403 -25.77 6.81 -47.98
N GLU A 404 -24.54 7.31 -48.14
CA GLU A 404 -24.17 8.33 -49.11
C GLU A 404 -24.22 7.81 -50.56
N LEU A 405 -23.73 6.59 -50.79
CA LEU A 405 -23.88 5.87 -52.07
C LEU A 405 -25.35 5.57 -52.41
N ASN A 406 -26.12 5.01 -51.47
CA ASN A 406 -27.52 4.68 -51.71
C ASN A 406 -28.36 5.93 -52.01
N ARG A 407 -28.10 7.07 -51.33
CA ARG A 407 -28.74 8.35 -51.65
C ARG A 407 -28.36 8.87 -53.04
N MET A 408 -27.12 8.68 -53.48
CA MET A 408 -26.74 9.00 -54.86
C MET A 408 -27.46 8.11 -55.88
N GLU A 409 -27.67 6.82 -55.59
CA GLU A 409 -28.45 5.95 -56.48
C GLU A 409 -29.94 6.30 -56.51
N GLU A 410 -30.57 6.65 -55.38
CA GLU A 410 -31.97 7.11 -55.36
C GLU A 410 -32.14 8.40 -56.18
N LEU A 411 -31.29 9.41 -55.94
CA LEU A 411 -31.30 10.68 -56.67
C LEU A 411 -31.00 10.54 -58.18
N LEU A 412 -30.36 9.46 -58.61
CA LEU A 412 -30.13 9.14 -60.02
C LEU A 412 -31.28 8.33 -60.66
N ARG A 413 -32.12 7.64 -59.88
CA ARG A 413 -33.29 6.91 -60.39
C ARG A 413 -34.49 7.84 -60.61
N ASP A 414 -34.75 8.75 -59.67
CA ASP A 414 -35.92 9.64 -59.70
C ASP A 414 -35.90 10.68 -60.83
N ASN A 415 -34.74 10.95 -61.42
CA ASN A 415 -34.56 12.05 -62.37
C ASN A 415 -34.73 11.64 -63.85
N SER A 416 -35.50 10.58 -64.12
CA SER A 416 -35.59 9.96 -65.45
C SER A 416 -37.00 9.88 -66.06
N LEU A 417 -37.77 10.99 -66.12
CA LEU A 417 -38.97 11.07 -66.99
C LEU A 417 -39.51 12.49 -67.29
N SER A 418 -38.92 13.21 -68.28
CA SER A 418 -39.47 14.43 -68.95
C SER A 418 -39.62 15.69 -68.05
N LYS A 419 -39.75 16.97 -68.47
CA LYS A 419 -39.78 17.76 -69.75
C LYS A 419 -39.73 19.27 -69.32
N THR A 420 -39.34 20.34 -70.05
CA THR A 420 -38.94 20.59 -71.46
C THR A 420 -38.00 21.86 -71.52
N TYR A 421 -37.78 22.46 -72.70
CA TYR A 421 -37.00 23.69 -72.98
C TYR A 421 -37.44 24.99 -72.26
N SER A 422 -36.46 25.85 -71.92
CA SER A 422 -36.28 27.18 -72.55
C SER A 422 -34.92 27.82 -72.19
N LEU A 423 -34.37 28.70 -73.04
CA LEU A 423 -33.13 29.46 -72.77
C LEU A 423 -33.41 30.82 -72.10
N LYS A 424 -32.50 31.29 -71.22
CA LYS A 424 -32.08 32.71 -71.11
C LYS A 424 -30.87 32.96 -70.17
N GLN A 425 -29.78 33.43 -70.77
CA GLN A 425 -28.78 34.44 -70.35
C GLN A 425 -28.28 34.59 -68.87
N ASN A 426 -26.94 34.67 -68.74
CA ASN A 426 -26.14 35.14 -67.58
C ASN A 426 -26.36 36.64 -67.26
N PRO A 427 -26.07 37.13 -66.02
CA PRO A 427 -24.73 37.71 -65.72
C PRO A 427 -24.18 37.51 -64.28
N LYS A 428 -22.93 37.98 -64.04
CA LYS A 428 -22.20 38.02 -62.75
C LYS A 428 -22.44 39.34 -61.97
N PRO A 429 -22.07 39.39 -60.67
CA PRO A 429 -20.93 40.22 -60.20
C PRO A 429 -20.00 39.42 -59.22
N SER A 430 -18.71 39.67 -58.89
CA SER A 430 -17.85 40.86 -58.60
C SER A 430 -18.22 41.63 -57.32
N GLY A 431 -17.33 41.92 -56.35
CA GLY A 431 -15.91 41.58 -56.12
C GLY A 431 -15.26 42.56 -55.10
N ALA A 432 -14.06 42.23 -54.56
CA ALA A 432 -13.23 43.07 -53.65
C ALA A 432 -13.83 43.36 -52.23
N LEU A 433 -13.11 43.83 -51.19
CA LEU A 433 -11.68 44.22 -50.99
C LEU A 433 -11.20 43.88 -49.54
N LEU A 434 -10.09 44.44 -49.04
CA LEU A 434 -9.33 44.05 -47.82
C LEU A 434 -8.93 45.29 -46.94
N GLN A 435 -8.16 45.08 -45.85
CA GLN A 435 -7.40 46.04 -45.00
C GLN A 435 -8.11 46.70 -43.79
N GLN A 436 -7.45 47.18 -42.69
CA GLN A 436 -6.30 46.74 -41.84
C GLN A 436 -6.05 47.76 -40.67
N TYR A 437 -5.87 47.30 -39.40
CA TYR A 437 -5.13 47.95 -38.24
C TYR A 437 -5.45 49.43 -37.84
N PRO A 438 -4.82 50.08 -36.82
CA PRO A 438 -3.95 49.66 -35.68
C PRO A 438 -4.68 49.73 -34.30
N GLU A 439 -4.17 49.46 -33.09
CA GLU A 439 -2.83 49.34 -32.43
C GLU A 439 -2.32 50.61 -31.66
N ASP A 440 -2.03 50.41 -30.36
CA ASP A 440 -1.30 51.19 -29.31
C ASP A 440 -1.60 52.66 -28.89
N ILE A 441 -1.50 52.91 -27.56
CA ILE A 441 -0.75 54.01 -26.87
C ILE A 441 -0.84 53.88 -25.31
N GLU A 442 0.17 54.35 -24.57
CA GLU A 442 0.36 54.19 -23.10
C GLU A 442 0.09 55.46 -22.24
N GLU A 443 0.08 55.25 -20.91
CA GLU A 443 0.58 56.11 -19.80
C GLU A 443 -0.21 57.31 -19.18
N ARG A 444 -0.29 57.25 -17.82
CA ARG A 444 -0.26 58.33 -16.79
C ARG A 444 -1.40 59.40 -16.79
N VAL A 445 -1.70 60.19 -15.72
CA VAL A 445 -0.98 60.63 -14.49
C VAL A 445 -1.97 60.90 -13.30
N GLN A 446 -1.53 60.66 -12.03
CA GLN A 446 -1.94 61.25 -10.71
C GLN A 446 -3.37 61.19 -10.09
N LYS A 447 -3.41 60.57 -8.90
CA LYS A 447 -3.81 61.09 -7.54
C LYS A 447 -4.93 62.15 -7.37
N ILE A 448 -5.92 61.82 -6.53
CA ILE A 448 -6.58 62.73 -5.55
C ILE A 448 -6.60 62.04 -4.15
N SER A 449 -6.79 62.82 -3.08
CA SER A 449 -6.62 62.48 -1.65
C SER A 449 -7.79 61.75 -0.97
N ALA A 450 -7.55 61.26 0.26
CA ALA A 450 -8.52 60.51 1.08
C ALA A 450 -9.28 61.38 2.11
N SER A 451 -10.50 60.95 2.46
CA SER A 451 -11.24 61.41 3.66
C SER A 451 -12.38 60.46 4.08
N GLU A 452 -12.41 60.11 5.36
CA GLU A 452 -13.61 59.90 6.21
C GLU A 452 -14.63 58.76 5.93
N VAL A 453 -14.39 57.63 6.61
CA VAL A 453 -15.31 56.91 7.53
C VAL A 453 -16.84 56.96 7.31
N SER A 454 -17.45 55.79 7.09
CA SER A 454 -18.70 55.39 7.77
C SER A 454 -18.88 53.86 7.76
N HIS A 455 -19.75 53.32 8.64
CA HIS A 455 -20.01 51.88 8.75
C HIS A 455 -21.16 51.43 7.83
N GLN A 456 -20.95 50.35 7.06
CA GLN A 456 -21.75 49.11 7.11
C GLN A 456 -21.14 48.05 6.17
N GLY A 457 -21.38 46.77 6.44
CA GLY A 457 -20.68 45.68 5.76
C GLY A 457 -21.32 45.21 4.46
N ASN A 458 -20.49 44.92 3.45
CA ASN A 458 -20.74 43.91 2.40
C ASN A 458 -19.46 43.66 1.59
N ASN A 459 -18.67 42.63 1.93
CA ASN A 459 -17.50 42.20 1.14
C ASN A 459 -17.94 41.41 -0.11
N VAL A 460 -18.81 41.97 -0.95
CA VAL A 460 -19.32 41.32 -2.17
C VAL A 460 -19.18 42.24 -3.36
N ILE A 461 -18.44 41.82 -4.37
CA ILE A 461 -18.33 42.49 -5.68
C ILE A 461 -18.97 41.62 -6.76
N GLU A 462 -19.59 42.22 -7.77
CA GLU A 462 -20.24 41.51 -8.88
C GLU A 462 -19.55 41.87 -10.22
N ILE A 463 -19.07 40.85 -10.94
CA ILE A 463 -18.39 40.96 -12.23
C ILE A 463 -18.94 39.87 -13.15
N ASP A 464 -19.31 40.24 -14.39
CA ASP A 464 -19.93 39.34 -15.39
C ASP A 464 -21.11 38.51 -14.85
N GLY A 465 -21.96 39.14 -14.03
CA GLY A 465 -23.13 38.51 -13.40
C GLY A 465 -22.80 37.47 -12.33
N LYS A 466 -21.57 37.48 -11.78
CA LYS A 466 -21.11 36.57 -10.72
C LYS A 466 -20.64 37.36 -9.51
N ARG A 467 -21.05 36.92 -8.32
CA ARG A 467 -20.69 37.52 -7.03
C ARG A 467 -19.47 36.85 -6.43
N TYR A 468 -18.50 37.66 -5.98
CA TYR A 468 -17.26 37.22 -5.35
C TYR A 468 -17.19 37.79 -3.94
N ILE A 469 -16.83 36.95 -2.96
CA ILE A 469 -16.69 37.35 -1.56
C ILE A 469 -15.21 37.59 -1.24
N ILE A 470 -14.87 38.79 -0.76
CA ILE A 470 -13.47 39.15 -0.46
C ILE A 470 -13.08 38.66 0.93
N LEU A 471 -12.23 37.62 0.96
CA LEU A 471 -11.63 37.07 2.17
C LEU A 471 -10.22 37.67 2.38
N LYS A 472 -10.16 38.67 3.27
CA LYS A 472 -9.00 39.26 3.99
C LYS A 472 -7.60 39.12 3.36
N GLU A 473 -6.99 40.26 3.04
CA GLU A 473 -5.60 40.36 2.57
C GLU A 473 -4.57 39.77 3.56
N LEU A 474 -3.45 39.31 3.00
CA LEU A 474 -2.25 38.88 3.73
C LEU A 474 -1.20 40.00 3.67
N GLU A 475 -0.81 40.53 4.83
CA GLU A 475 0.33 41.44 4.94
C GLU A 475 1.64 40.64 4.97
N ASP A 476 2.38 40.62 3.87
CA ASP A 476 3.78 40.18 3.87
C ASP A 476 4.68 41.30 4.43
N LYS A 477 5.36 41.03 5.54
CA LYS A 477 6.51 41.80 6.02
C LYS A 477 7.69 40.87 6.30
N PRO A 478 8.87 41.11 5.72
CA PRO A 478 10.09 40.45 6.19
C PRO A 478 10.50 41.04 7.55
N SER A 479 10.98 40.18 8.45
CA SER A 479 11.66 40.57 9.68
C SER A 479 13.13 40.18 9.58
N GLU A 480 14.03 41.16 9.66
CA GLU A 480 15.46 40.95 9.91
C GLU A 480 15.69 40.84 11.41
N GLU A 481 16.27 39.73 11.87
CA GLU A 481 17.26 39.59 12.97
C GLU A 481 17.74 38.13 13.08
#